data_AF-A0A534QWE8-F1
#
_entry.id   AF-A0A534QWE8-F1
#
_cell.length_a   1.000
_cell.length_b   1.000
_cell.length_c   1.000
_cell.angle_alpha   90.00
_cell.angle_beta   90.00
_cell.angle_gamma   90.00
#
_symmetry.space_group_name_H-M   'P 1'
#
loop_
_entity.id
_entity.type
_entity.pdbx_description
1 polymer ?
#
loop_
_entity_poly.entity_id
_entity_poly.type
_entity_poly.pdbx_seq_one_letter_code
_entity_poly.pdbx_strand_id
1 'polypeptide(L)' 'TQALRRHLEHSGGTVLTGGAVTAIETERGAVRGVRLRDGTVIEARAVLSAIDPRTTLLRAYPTSRHTMRTAANCTRAR' A
#
# COMPACT_ATOMS: atom_id res chain seq x y z
N THR A 1 8.60 16.13 9.66
CA THR A 1 8.50 14.79 9.03
C THR A 1 9.59 13.81 9.48
N GLN A 2 10.78 14.26 9.88
CA GLN A 2 11.87 13.36 10.32
C GLN A 2 11.59 12.60 11.64
N ALA A 3 10.86 13.20 12.58
CA ALA A 3 10.53 12.56 13.86
C ALA A 3 9.68 11.28 13.70
N LEU A 4 8.66 11.31 12.83
CA LEU A 4 7.79 10.16 12.57
C LEU A 4 8.55 9.01 11.91
N ARG A 5 9.41 9.32 10.94
CA ARG A 5 10.29 8.33 10.29
C ARG A 5 11.13 7.60 11.33
N ARG A 6 11.86 8.34 12.17
CA ARG A 6 12.74 7.76 13.19
C ARG A 6 11.98 6.90 14.19
N HIS A 7 10.78 7.32 14.58
CA HIS A 7 9.94 6.55 15.50
C HIS A 7 9.47 5.23 14.86
N LEU A 8 9.05 5.26 13.59
CA LEU A 8 8.67 4.06 12.84
C LEU A 8 9.85 3.09 12.71
N GLU A 9 11.02 3.61 12.33
CA GLU A 9 12.26 2.83 12.18
C GLU A 9 12.71 2.21 13.51
N HIS A 10 12.67 2.99 14.60
CA HIS A 10 12.95 2.49 15.95
C HIS A 10 11.98 1.39 16.39
N SER A 11 10.73 1.45 15.93
CA SER A 11 9.70 0.44 16.22
C SER A 11 9.79 -0.79 15.30
N GLY A 12 10.82 -0.89 14.45
CA GLY A 12 11.05 -2.02 13.55
C GLY A 12 10.40 -1.88 12.17
N GLY A 13 9.85 -0.71 11.83
CA GLY A 13 9.35 -0.42 10.49
C GLY A 13 10.47 -0.02 9.52
N THR A 14 10.22 -0.16 8.23
CA THR A 14 11.17 0.23 7.18
C THR A 14 10.59 1.33 6.31
N VAL A 15 11.34 2.41 6.09
CA VAL A 15 10.96 3.48 5.15
C VAL A 15 11.78 3.37 3.88
N LEU A 16 11.12 2.94 2.80
CA LEU A 16 11.73 2.90 1.47
C LEU A 16 11.33 4.15 0.68
N THR A 17 12.31 4.99 0.34
CA THR A 17 12.11 6.16 -0.52
C THR A 17 12.56 5.87 -1.95
N GLY A 18 12.01 6.57 -2.94
CA GLY A 18 12.36 6.37 -4.36
C GLY A 18 11.72 5.13 -5.01
N GLY A 19 11.16 4.21 -4.21
CA GLY A 19 10.38 3.06 -4.66
C GLY A 19 8.94 3.43 -4.96
N ALA A 20 8.69 4.05 -6.11
CA ALA A 20 7.32 4.33 -6.55
C ALA A 20 6.56 3.03 -6.81
N VAL A 21 5.42 2.83 -6.14
CA VAL A 21 4.54 1.69 -6.36
C VAL A 21 3.82 1.84 -7.70
N THR A 22 3.86 0.81 -8.54
CA THR A 22 3.23 0.77 -9.86
C THR A 22 2.05 -0.21 -9.93
N ALA A 23 2.02 -1.22 -9.07
CA ALA A 23 0.90 -2.14 -8.98
C ALA A 23 0.67 -2.66 -7.55
N ILE A 24 -0.57 -2.99 -7.22
CA ILE A 24 -0.96 -3.83 -6.08
C ILE A 24 -1.17 -5.22 -6.63
N GLU A 25 -0.34 -6.17 -6.18
CA GLU A 25 -0.41 -7.55 -6.63
C GLU A 25 -1.57 -8.25 -5.92
N THR A 26 -2.45 -8.87 -6.70
CA THR A 26 -3.56 -9.66 -6.18
C THR A 26 -3.59 -11.04 -6.79
N GLU A 27 -4.00 -12.02 -6.00
CA GLU A 27 -4.18 -13.40 -6.43
C GLU A 27 -5.50 -13.91 -5.85
N ARG A 28 -6.39 -14.44 -6.71
CA ARG A 28 -7.72 -14.94 -6.30
C ARG A 28 -8.52 -13.92 -5.45
N GLY A 29 -8.39 -12.63 -5.76
CA GLY A 29 -9.06 -11.54 -5.04
C GLY A 29 -8.43 -11.15 -3.70
N ALA A 30 -7.31 -11.75 -3.30
CA ALA A 30 -6.56 -11.40 -2.11
C ALA A 30 -5.28 -10.62 -2.46
N VAL A 31 -4.91 -9.64 -1.63
CA VAL A 31 -3.65 -8.91 -1.76
C VAL A 31 -2.47 -9.85 -1.49
N ARG A 32 -1.45 -9.77 -2.33
CA ARG A 32 -0.17 -10.47 -2.18
C ARG A 32 0.99 -9.54 -1.93
N GLY A 33 0.89 -8.28 -2.33
CA GLY A 33 1.96 -7.31 -2.15
C GLY A 33 1.82 -6.10 -3.06
N VAL A 34 2.94 -5.43 -3.28
CA VAL A 34 3.06 -4.31 -4.21
C VAL A 34 4.26 -4.49 -5.13
N ARG A 35 4.14 -4.05 -6.37
CA ARG A 35 5.25 -3.93 -7.32
C ARG A 35 5.75 -2.50 -7.35
N LEU A 36 7.05 -2.35 -7.25
CA LEU A 36 7.74 -1.08 -7.43
C LEU A 36 8.07 -0.85 -8.91
N ARG A 37 8.37 0.40 -9.26
CA ARG A 37 8.72 0.80 -10.62
C ARG A 37 9.93 0.05 -11.20
N ASP A 38 10.87 -0.37 -10.37
CA ASP A 38 12.04 -1.15 -10.79
C ASP A 38 11.73 -2.65 -11.00
N GLY A 39 10.48 -3.07 -10.78
CA GLY A 39 10.04 -4.45 -10.91
C GLY A 39 10.11 -5.26 -9.61
N THR A 40 10.71 -4.73 -8.54
CA THR A 40 10.76 -5.38 -7.23
C THR A 40 9.35 -5.59 -6.68
N VAL A 41 9.09 -6.77 -6.13
CA VAL A 41 7.84 -7.08 -5.43
C VAL A 41 8.10 -7.12 -3.93
N ILE A 42 7.32 -6.34 -3.18
CA ILE A 42 7.27 -6.42 -1.72
C ILE A 42 6.02 -7.21 -1.35
N GLU A 43 6.21 -8.42 -0.83
CA GLU A 43 5.12 -9.26 -0.37
C GLU A 43 4.47 -8.69 0.90
N ALA A 44 3.14 -8.67 0.93
CA ALA A 44 2.38 -8.18 2.06
C ALA A 44 1.00 -8.83 2.13
N ARG A 45 0.56 -9.14 3.36
CA ARG A 45 -0.79 -9.68 3.62
C ARG A 45 -1.89 -8.61 3.50
N ALA A 46 -1.52 -7.34 3.59
CA ALA A 46 -2.41 -6.19 3.46
C ALA A 46 -1.61 -5.00 2.93
N VAL A 47 -2.28 -4.11 2.19
CA VAL A 47 -1.71 -2.87 1.67
C VAL A 47 -2.61 -1.72 2.08
N LEU A 48 -2.05 -0.75 2.80
CA LEU A 48 -2.71 0.50 3.13
C LEU A 48 -2.25 1.57 2.14
N SER A 49 -3.18 2.16 1.40
CA SER A 49 -2.87 3.33 0.57
C SER A 49 -3.16 4.61 1.34
N ALA A 50 -2.16 5.48 1.44
CA ALA A 50 -2.27 6.83 1.99
C ALA A 50 -2.10 7.92 0.92
N ILE A 51 -2.11 7.55 -0.37
CA ILE A 51 -2.00 8.49 -1.50
C ILE A 51 -3.39 8.80 -2.07
N ASP A 52 -3.47 9.79 -2.99
CA ASP A 52 -4.73 10.14 -3.66
C ASP A 52 -5.44 8.88 -4.22
N PRO A 53 -6.73 8.68 -3.90
CA PRO A 53 -7.47 7.48 -4.28
C PRO A 53 -7.54 7.26 -5.79
N ARG A 54 -7.60 8.32 -6.61
CA ARG A 54 -7.61 8.18 -8.08
C ARG A 54 -6.30 7.56 -8.55
N THR A 55 -5.17 7.97 -7.98
CA THR A 55 -3.87 7.38 -8.31
C THR A 55 -3.83 5.90 -7.94
N THR A 56 -4.33 5.54 -6.75
CA THR A 56 -4.34 4.13 -6.31
C THR A 56 -5.26 3.28 -7.20
N LEU A 57 -6.50 3.72 -7.38
CA LEU A 57 -7.54 2.94 -8.06
C LEU A 57 -7.36 2.87 -9.58
N LEU A 58 -6.82 3.92 -10.20
CA LEU A 58 -6.69 3.98 -11.66
C LEU A 58 -5.33 3.51 -12.16
N ARG A 59 -4.27 3.56 -11.33
CA ARG A 59 -2.91 3.23 -11.79
C ARG A 59 -2.32 1.99 -11.14
N ALA A 60 -2.57 1.76 -9.86
CA ALA A 60 -1.92 0.67 -9.12
C ALA A 60 -2.84 -0.53 -8.87
N TYR A 61 -4.15 -0.32 -8.71
CA TYR A 61 -5.07 -1.41 -8.41
C TYR A 61 -5.50 -2.14 -9.69
N PRO A 62 -5.45 -3.49 -9.73
CA PRO A 62 -5.93 -4.24 -10.89
C PRO A 62 -7.45 -4.09 -11.01
N THR A 63 -7.92 -3.53 -12.13
CA THR A 63 -9.33 -3.33 -12.46
C THR A 63 -10.01 -4.63 -12.86
N SER A 64 -10.10 -5.57 -11.93
CA SER A 64 -10.96 -6.75 -12.02
C SER A 64 -12.22 -6.52 -11.17
N ARG A 65 -13.38 -7.04 -11.59
CA ARG A 65 -14.69 -6.89 -10.92
C ARG A 65 -14.69 -7.62 -9.56
N HIS A 66 -13.97 -7.08 -8.59
CA HIS A 66 -13.90 -7.60 -7.23
C HIS A 66 -14.71 -6.69 -6.31
N THR A 67 -15.54 -7.30 -5.47
CA THR A 67 -16.33 -6.59 -4.45
C THR A 67 -15.38 -5.82 -3.53
N MET A 68 -15.30 -4.52 -3.74
CA MET A 68 -14.38 -3.65 -3.04
C MET A 68 -14.87 -3.51 -1.59
N ARG A 69 -14.25 -4.24 -0.65
CA ARG A 69 -14.44 -3.98 0.79
C ARG A 69 -13.54 -2.82 1.18
N THR A 70 -13.94 -1.62 0.80
CA THR A 70 -13.26 -0.39 1.21
C THR A 70 -13.32 -0.29 2.73
N ALA A 71 -12.16 -0.39 3.40
CA ALA A 71 -12.07 -0.10 4.82
C ALA A 71 -12.24 1.42 5.01
N ALA A 72 -13.49 1.87 5.09
CA ALA A 72 -13.85 3.28 5.28
C ALA A 72 -13.58 3.82 6.70
N ASN A 73 -13.03 3.00 7.62
CA ASN A 73 -12.83 3.39 9.01
C ASN A 73 -11.34 3.42 9.38
N CYS A 74 -10.70 4.56 9.11
CA CYS A 74 -9.59 5.05 9.92
C CYS A 74 -9.99 6.37 10.58
N THR A 75 -11.08 6.34 11.34
CA THR A 75 -11.46 7.42 12.26
C THR A 75 -11.45 6.87 13.68
N ARG A 76 -10.54 7.43 14.49
CA ARG A 76 -10.27 7.22 15.92
C ARG A 76 -9.70 5.86 16.34
N ALA A 77 -8.37 5.84 16.49
CA ALA A 77 -7.77 5.20 17.66
C ALA A 77 -7.81 6.22 18.81
N ARG A 78 -8.33 5.80 19.98
CA ARG A 78 -8.27 6.54 21.24
C ARG A 78 -6.90 6.40 21.86
#